data_AF-G8TR73-F1
#
_entry.id   AF-G8TR73-F1
#
_cell.length_a   1.000
_cell.length_b   1.000
_cell.length_c   1.000
_cell.angle_alpha   90.00
_cell.angle_beta   90.00
_cell.angle_gamma   90.00
#
_symmetry.space_group_name_H-M   'P 1'
#
loop_
_entity.id
_entity.type
_entity.pdbx_description
1 polymer ?
#
loop_
_entity_poly.entity_id
_entity_poly.type
_entity_poly.pdbx_seq_one_letter_code
_entity_poly.pdbx_strand_id
1 'polypeptide(L)'
;MFYFKTITINNASPELVEKAIRHYTKFRNSYLGFVISAGEFQVEQFFSGLEKKNILLITRMKDLPSPNLWGDDRPWRYRPMPAIFIRFNKENNFSSYQIRLGFYSMVFFCMASFWFFFSVWLLLHNDFNLGLLFFSLLFLIVFLFRTNREINKTKGLIDKAIQITSSDAHQQ
;
A
#
# COMPACT_ATOMS: atom_id res chain seq x y z
N MET A 1 -2.83 -0.73 -16.83
CA MET A 1 -2.84 -0.70 -15.35
C MET A 1 -1.89 -1.77 -14.85
N PHE A 2 -0.79 -1.41 -14.17
CA PHE A 2 0.28 -2.35 -13.80
C PHE A 2 0.10 -2.88 -12.37
N TYR A 3 0.11 -4.20 -12.23
CA TYR A 3 0.12 -4.92 -10.95
C TYR A 3 1.48 -5.56 -10.77
N PHE A 4 2.10 -5.33 -9.61
CA PHE A 4 3.50 -5.73 -9.38
C PHE A 4 3.60 -7.09 -8.69
N LYS A 5 2.55 -7.53 -7.99
CA LYS A 5 2.57 -8.78 -7.21
C LYS A 5 1.16 -9.28 -6.94
N THR A 6 0.96 -10.59 -7.07
CA THR A 6 -0.20 -11.31 -6.53
C THR A 6 0.23 -12.07 -5.29
N ILE A 7 -0.57 -12.03 -4.23
CA ILE A 7 -0.33 -12.77 -2.99
C ILE A 7 -1.51 -13.70 -2.74
N THR A 8 -1.22 -15.00 -2.58
CA THR A 8 -2.19 -16.03 -2.19
C THR A 8 -2.27 -16.12 -0.67
N ILE A 9 -3.47 -16.32 -0.14
CA ILE A 9 -3.73 -16.48 1.29
C ILE A 9 -3.88 -17.98 1.56
N ASN A 10 -2.87 -18.60 2.18
CA ASN A 10 -2.80 -20.07 2.23
C ASN A 10 -3.52 -20.72 3.43
N ASN A 11 -3.95 -19.94 4.43
CA ASN A 11 -4.33 -20.49 5.75
C ASN A 11 -5.67 -19.96 6.31
N ALA A 12 -6.55 -19.41 5.48
CA ALA A 12 -7.85 -18.90 5.95
C ALA A 12 -8.96 -19.25 4.96
N SER A 13 -10.15 -19.56 5.47
CA SER A 13 -11.31 -19.74 4.60
C SER A 13 -11.60 -18.41 3.89
N PRO A 14 -12.01 -18.44 2.61
CA PRO A 14 -12.19 -17.21 1.85
C PRO A 14 -13.27 -16.29 2.45
N GLU A 15 -14.29 -16.86 3.10
CA GLU A 15 -15.32 -16.16 3.86
C GLU A 15 -14.78 -15.43 5.10
N LEU A 16 -13.85 -16.06 5.83
CA LEU A 16 -13.22 -15.46 7.01
C LEU A 16 -12.35 -14.28 6.61
N VAL A 17 -11.61 -14.41 5.50
CA VAL A 17 -10.84 -13.29 4.92
C VAL A 17 -11.77 -12.15 4.56
N GLU A 18 -12.88 -12.42 3.86
CA GLU A 18 -13.83 -11.39 3.49
C GLU A 18 -14.41 -10.68 4.73
N LYS A 19 -14.83 -11.43 5.75
CA LYS A 19 -15.34 -10.89 7.01
C LYS A 19 -14.31 -10.00 7.70
N ALA A 20 -13.08 -10.48 7.85
CA ALA A 20 -11.98 -9.73 8.47
C ALA A 20 -11.70 -8.43 7.70
N ILE A 21 -11.53 -8.51 6.39
CA ILE A 21 -11.23 -7.32 5.57
C ILE A 21 -12.38 -6.32 5.67
N ARG A 22 -13.64 -6.74 5.57
CA ARG A 22 -14.80 -5.83 5.67
C ARG A 22 -14.89 -5.17 7.04
N HIS A 23 -14.67 -5.93 8.10
CA HIS A 23 -14.76 -5.42 9.47
C HIS A 23 -13.70 -4.34 9.75
N TYR A 24 -12.47 -4.57 9.33
CA TYR A 24 -11.35 -3.66 9.57
C TYR A 24 -11.15 -2.58 8.48
N THR A 25 -12.10 -2.43 7.56
CA THR A 25 -12.04 -1.47 6.45
C THR A 25 -13.13 -0.41 6.56
N LYS A 26 -12.74 0.86 6.55
CA LYS A 26 -13.69 1.97 6.37
C LYS A 26 -14.07 2.12 4.91
N PHE A 27 -15.29 1.71 4.55
CA PHE A 27 -15.82 1.85 3.21
C PHE A 27 -16.15 3.30 2.86
N ARG A 28 -15.76 3.72 1.65
CA ARG A 28 -16.05 5.03 1.09
C ARG A 28 -16.86 4.88 -0.18
N ASN A 29 -17.81 5.79 -0.39
CA ASN A 29 -18.71 5.77 -1.55
C ASN A 29 -18.06 6.36 -2.81
N SER A 30 -17.02 7.19 -2.66
CA SER A 30 -16.36 7.87 -3.78
C SER A 30 -14.89 7.48 -3.90
N TYR A 31 -14.41 7.40 -5.14
CA TYR A 31 -12.99 7.15 -5.42
C TYR A 31 -12.10 8.26 -4.85
N LEU A 32 -12.57 9.51 -4.92
CA LEU A 32 -11.85 10.65 -4.38
C LEU A 32 -11.72 10.54 -2.85
N GLY A 33 -12.79 10.18 -2.15
CA GLY A 33 -12.77 9.94 -0.70
C GLY A 33 -11.89 8.76 -0.29
N PHE A 34 -11.79 7.74 -1.14
CA PHE A 34 -10.86 6.61 -0.97
C PHE A 34 -9.39 7.00 -1.19
N VAL A 35 -9.11 7.95 -2.08
CA VAL A 35 -7.74 8.48 -2.32
C VAL A 35 -7.32 9.48 -1.24
N ILE A 36 -8.26 10.25 -0.68
CA ILE A 36 -8.02 11.34 0.28
C ILE A 36 -8.09 10.87 1.75
N SER A 37 -8.39 9.59 2.02
CA SER A 37 -8.80 9.03 3.31
C SER A 37 -7.81 9.10 4.51
N ALA A 38 -6.81 9.97 4.49
CA ALA A 38 -5.80 10.15 5.54
C ALA A 38 -6.29 10.91 6.80
N GLY A 39 -7.61 11.12 7.01
CA GLY A 39 -8.08 12.15 7.94
C GLY A 39 -9.22 11.82 8.92
N GLU A 40 -9.87 10.65 8.87
CA GLU A 40 -10.99 10.36 9.80
C GLU A 40 -10.91 8.93 10.32
N PHE A 41 -10.47 8.78 11.56
CA PHE A 41 -10.17 7.49 12.17
C PHE A 41 -11.17 7.17 13.29
N GLN A 42 -11.78 5.98 13.21
CA GLN A 42 -12.29 5.26 14.38
C GLN A 42 -11.18 4.29 14.83
N VAL A 43 -11.11 4.02 16.13
CA VAL A 43 -9.97 3.36 16.82
C VAL A 43 -9.66 1.94 16.28
N GLU A 44 -10.59 1.31 15.58
CA GLU A 44 -10.50 -0.11 15.21
C GLU A 44 -10.15 -0.37 13.72
N GLN A 45 -10.18 0.61 12.82
CA GLN A 45 -10.04 0.37 11.38
C GLN A 45 -8.59 0.50 10.86
N PHE A 46 -8.08 -0.53 10.16
CA PHE A 46 -6.72 -0.56 9.60
C PHE A 46 -6.65 -0.07 8.15
N PHE A 47 -7.76 -0.15 7.41
CA PHE A 47 -7.80 0.09 5.97
C PHE A 47 -8.89 1.08 5.58
N SER A 48 -8.66 1.86 4.53
CA SER A 48 -9.75 2.51 3.79
C SER A 48 -10.07 1.68 2.56
N GLY A 49 -11.34 1.55 2.22
CA GLY A 49 -11.82 0.71 1.13
C GLY A 49 -12.80 1.40 0.21
N LEU A 50 -12.80 0.97 -1.05
CA LEU A 50 -13.82 1.25 -2.04
C LEU A 50 -14.33 -0.09 -2.58
N GLU A 51 -15.61 -0.34 -2.37
CA GLU A 51 -16.27 -1.54 -2.86
C GLU A 51 -17.01 -1.26 -4.18
N LYS A 52 -16.84 -2.16 -5.15
CA LYS A 52 -17.61 -2.18 -6.39
C LYS A 52 -18.22 -3.57 -6.60
N LYS A 53 -19.03 -3.73 -7.65
CA LYS A 53 -19.74 -4.97 -7.96
C LYS A 53 -18.84 -6.22 -7.90
N ASN A 54 -17.69 -6.21 -8.59
CA ASN A 54 -16.82 -7.39 -8.68
C ASN A 54 -15.49 -7.25 -7.91
N ILE A 55 -15.19 -6.06 -7.35
CA ILE A 55 -13.88 -5.80 -6.76
C ILE A 55 -14.01 -5.09 -5.42
N LEU A 56 -13.07 -5.39 -4.53
CA LEU A 56 -12.79 -4.59 -3.35
C LEU A 56 -11.39 -3.99 -3.48
N LEU A 57 -11.30 -2.67 -3.46
CA LEU A 57 -10.05 -1.94 -3.41
C LEU A 57 -9.82 -1.47 -1.98
N ILE A 58 -8.67 -1.77 -1.39
CA ILE A 58 -8.28 -1.24 -0.09
C ILE A 58 -6.92 -0.56 -0.16
N THR A 59 -6.68 0.37 0.74
CA THR A 59 -5.37 0.94 1.03
C THR A 59 -5.19 0.96 2.53
N ARG A 60 -3.96 0.74 2.99
CA ARG A 60 -3.62 0.95 4.40
C ARG A 60 -3.92 2.39 4.76
N MET A 61 -4.62 2.61 5.88
CA MET A 61 -4.66 3.95 6.44
C MET A 61 -3.26 4.26 6.98
N LYS A 62 -2.61 5.30 6.46
CA LYS A 62 -1.27 5.66 6.93
C LYS A 62 -1.41 6.20 8.35
N ASP A 63 -0.86 5.44 9.31
CA ASP A 63 -0.93 5.72 10.75
C ASP A 63 -0.77 7.21 11.08
N LEU A 64 -1.64 7.71 11.96
CA LEU A 64 -1.47 8.94 12.73
C LEU A 64 -0.09 8.95 13.44
N PRO A 65 0.48 10.13 13.71
CA PRO A 65 1.49 10.25 14.77
C PRO A 65 0.87 9.87 16.13
N SER A 66 1.70 9.32 17.00
CA SER A 66 1.39 9.09 18.42
C SER A 66 0.85 10.38 19.06
N PRO A 67 -0.14 10.32 19.96
CA PRO A 67 -0.27 11.38 20.95
C PRO A 67 0.98 11.32 21.84
N ASN A 68 1.80 12.36 21.75
CA ASN A 68 2.77 12.84 22.75
C ASN A 68 3.86 11.89 23.29
N LEU A 69 5.12 12.28 23.02
CA LEU A 69 6.17 12.24 24.06
C LEU A 69 6.84 13.62 24.25
N TRP A 70 6.77 14.52 23.26
CA TRP A 70 7.28 15.89 23.34
C TRP A 70 6.34 16.80 22.54
N GLY A 71 5.72 17.77 23.20
CA GLY A 71 4.58 18.55 22.71
C GLY A 71 4.85 19.37 21.45
N ASP A 72 4.46 18.83 20.30
CA ASP A 72 4.28 19.58 19.06
C ASP A 72 3.07 18.99 18.32
N ASP A 73 1.91 19.64 18.47
CA ASP A 73 0.61 19.28 17.89
C ASP A 73 0.57 19.56 16.38
N ARG A 74 1.45 18.93 15.61
CA ARG A 74 1.31 18.86 14.16
C ARG A 74 1.12 17.40 13.74
N PRO A 75 -0.03 17.05 13.12
CA PRO A 75 -0.16 15.74 12.50
C PRO A 75 0.97 15.62 11.49
N TRP A 76 1.88 14.65 11.67
CA TRP A 76 2.93 14.34 10.71
C TRP A 76 2.27 14.01 9.38
N ARG A 77 2.11 15.04 8.57
CA ARG A 77 1.55 15.03 7.23
C ARG A 77 2.39 14.07 6.40
N TYR A 78 1.71 13.11 5.80
CA TYR A 78 2.21 12.26 4.72
C TYR A 78 3.57 11.62 5.01
N ARG A 79 3.57 10.40 5.56
CA ARG A 79 4.73 9.53 5.33
C ARG A 79 4.98 9.50 3.81
N PRO A 80 6.18 9.90 3.32
CA PRO A 80 6.57 9.87 1.91
C PRO A 80 6.79 8.42 1.43
N MET A 81 6.04 7.50 2.02
CA MET A 81 6.03 6.12 1.64
C MET A 81 5.13 5.98 0.40
N PRO A 82 5.57 5.20 -0.59
CA PRO A 82 4.81 4.96 -1.78
C PRO A 82 3.42 4.43 -1.38
N ALA A 83 2.38 5.03 -1.95
CA ALA A 83 1.02 4.55 -1.72
C ALA A 83 0.89 3.20 -2.42
N ILE A 84 0.40 2.20 -1.70
CA ILE A 84 0.06 0.90 -2.27
C ILE A 84 -1.43 0.68 -2.13
N PHE A 85 -2.04 0.13 -3.17
CA PHE A 85 -3.43 -0.28 -3.15
C PHE A 85 -3.48 -1.79 -3.35
N ILE A 86 -4.41 -2.41 -2.65
CA ILE A 86 -4.70 -3.83 -2.75
C ILE A 86 -6.04 -3.99 -3.44
N ARG A 87 -6.12 -4.95 -4.35
CA ARG A 87 -7.34 -5.35 -5.03
C ARG A 87 -7.65 -6.80 -4.71
N PHE A 88 -8.81 -7.04 -4.11
CA PHE A 88 -9.44 -8.36 -4.05
C PHE A 88 -10.41 -8.49 -5.22
N ASN A 89 -10.38 -9.64 -5.90
CA ASN A 89 -11.42 -10.01 -6.85
C ASN A 89 -12.46 -10.87 -6.12
N LYS A 90 -13.72 -10.43 -6.15
CA LYS A 90 -14.82 -11.17 -5.51
C LYS A 90 -15.10 -12.50 -6.22
N GLU A 91 -14.85 -12.57 -7.52
CA GLU A 91 -14.99 -13.81 -8.32
C GLU A 91 -14.06 -14.92 -7.84
N ASN A 92 -12.92 -14.56 -7.24
CA ASN A 92 -11.96 -15.52 -6.69
C ASN A 92 -12.19 -15.77 -5.19
N ASN A 93 -13.36 -15.41 -4.67
CA ASN A 93 -13.77 -15.53 -3.27
C ASN A 93 -12.75 -14.94 -2.27
N PHE A 94 -11.96 -13.91 -2.60
CA PHE A 94 -10.92 -13.38 -1.69
C PHE A 94 -9.75 -14.34 -1.34
N SER A 95 -9.56 -15.43 -2.09
CA SER A 95 -8.40 -16.36 -1.95
C SER A 95 -7.04 -15.72 -2.23
N SER A 96 -7.02 -14.63 -2.98
CA SER A 96 -5.80 -13.89 -3.35
C SER A 96 -6.09 -12.42 -3.54
N TYR A 97 -5.03 -11.61 -3.48
CA TYR A 97 -5.11 -10.19 -3.78
C TYR A 97 -3.92 -9.70 -4.61
N GLN A 98 -4.19 -8.67 -5.40
CA GLN A 98 -3.21 -8.01 -6.25
C GLN A 98 -2.76 -6.69 -5.62
N ILE A 99 -1.46 -6.41 -5.67
CA ILE A 99 -0.87 -5.17 -5.19
C ILE A 99 -0.52 -4.26 -6.37
N ARG A 100 -0.88 -2.99 -6.26
CA ARG A 100 -0.50 -1.93 -7.20
C ARG A 100 0.11 -0.73 -6.46
N LEU A 101 1.01 -0.01 -7.13
CA LEU A 101 1.40 1.33 -6.69
C LEU A 101 0.26 2.32 -6.95
N GLY A 102 0.15 3.32 -6.10
CA GLY A 102 -0.70 4.47 -6.34
C GLY A 102 -0.16 5.33 -7.47
N PHE A 103 -1.04 6.12 -8.09
CA PHE A 103 -0.72 6.91 -9.29
C PHE A 103 0.56 7.74 -9.11
N TYR A 104 0.64 8.55 -8.06
CA TYR A 104 1.84 9.37 -7.79
C TYR A 104 3.10 8.52 -7.62
N SER A 105 3.03 7.42 -6.86
CA SER A 105 4.18 6.53 -6.66
C SER A 105 4.62 5.86 -7.96
N MET A 106 3.68 5.52 -8.83
CA MET A 106 3.97 4.98 -10.16
C MET A 106 4.64 6.04 -11.05
N VAL A 107 4.14 7.28 -11.06
CA VAL A 107 4.74 8.40 -11.82
C VAL A 107 6.18 8.64 -11.33
N PHE A 108 6.41 8.73 -10.02
CA PHE A 108 7.75 8.88 -9.46
C PHE A 108 8.69 7.74 -9.83
N PHE A 109 8.20 6.49 -9.80
CA PHE A 109 8.98 5.34 -10.22
C PHE A 109 9.36 5.41 -11.71
N CYS A 110 8.39 5.69 -12.59
CA CYS A 110 8.63 5.83 -14.03
C CYS A 110 9.62 6.95 -14.34
N MET A 111 9.48 8.12 -13.69
CA MET A 111 10.43 9.23 -13.84
C MET A 111 11.84 8.83 -13.39
N ALA A 112 11.98 8.20 -12.21
CA ALA A 112 13.28 7.76 -11.72
C ALA A 112 13.93 6.70 -12.61
N SER A 113 13.15 5.74 -13.13
CA SER A 113 13.64 4.75 -14.09
C SER A 113 14.08 5.41 -15.39
N PHE A 114 13.30 6.35 -15.93
CA PHE A 114 13.69 7.11 -17.12
C PHE A 114 15.03 7.83 -16.92
N TRP A 115 15.17 8.58 -15.81
CA TRP A 115 16.41 9.29 -15.49
C TRP A 115 17.61 8.35 -15.35
N PHE A 116 17.41 7.18 -14.75
CA PHE A 116 18.45 6.17 -14.63
C PHE A 116 18.89 5.65 -16.01
N PHE A 117 17.95 5.20 -16.86
CA PHE A 117 18.27 4.71 -18.20
C PHE A 117 18.89 5.79 -19.09
N PHE A 118 18.39 7.02 -19.00
CA PHE A 118 18.97 8.15 -19.71
C PHE A 118 20.41 8.44 -19.26
N SER A 119 20.69 8.35 -17.94
CA SER A 119 22.05 8.50 -17.41
C SER A 119 22.98 7.37 -17.86
N VAL A 120 22.50 6.13 -17.92
CA VAL A 120 23.25 4.99 -18.48
C VAL A 120 23.54 5.22 -19.97
N TRP A 121 22.56 5.72 -20.73
CA TRP A 121 22.75 6.04 -22.14
C TRP A 121 23.82 7.13 -22.35
N LEU A 122 23.78 8.22 -21.55
CA LEU A 122 24.81 9.27 -21.58
C LEU A 122 26.20 8.74 -21.21
N LEU A 123 26.30 7.80 -20.25
CA LEU A 123 27.56 7.14 -19.91
C LEU A 123 28.19 6.45 -21.11
N LEU A 124 27.37 5.75 -21.90
CA LEU A 124 27.82 5.01 -23.07
C LEU A 124 28.25 5.91 -24.23
N HIS A 125 27.79 7.17 -24.25
CA HIS A 125 28.09 8.15 -25.30
C HIS A 125 29.10 9.24 -24.87
N ASN A 126 29.82 9.04 -23.75
CA ASN A 126 30.88 9.92 -23.22
C ASN A 126 30.47 11.32 -22.73
N ASP A 127 29.17 11.64 -22.62
CA ASP A 127 28.66 12.93 -22.11
C ASP A 127 28.15 12.79 -20.66
N PHE A 128 29.02 12.30 -19.76
CA PHE A 128 28.54 11.67 -18.53
C PHE A 128 28.66 12.53 -17.26
N ASN A 129 27.56 12.56 -16.49
CA ASN A 129 27.54 13.02 -15.11
C ASN A 129 27.35 11.82 -14.14
N LEU A 130 28.45 11.42 -13.49
CA LEU A 130 28.49 10.27 -12.58
C LEU A 130 27.62 10.44 -11.33
N GLY A 131 27.43 11.69 -10.90
CA GLY A 131 26.52 12.02 -9.80
C GLY A 131 25.08 11.67 -10.14
N LEU A 132 24.60 12.04 -11.33
CA LEU A 132 23.20 11.80 -11.74
C LEU A 132 22.86 10.30 -11.78
N LEU A 133 23.77 9.47 -12.30
CA LEU A 133 23.59 8.01 -12.31
C LEU A 133 23.55 7.44 -10.89
N PHE A 134 24.48 7.86 -10.03
CA PHE A 134 24.54 7.36 -8.66
C PHE A 134 23.29 7.78 -7.85
N PHE A 135 22.86 9.02 -7.96
CA PHE A 135 21.65 9.52 -7.29
C PHE A 135 20.38 8.82 -7.77
N SER A 136 20.22 8.62 -9.09
CA SER A 136 19.06 7.92 -9.65
C SER A 136 19.02 6.45 -9.23
N LEU A 137 20.18 5.76 -9.21
CA LEU A 137 20.31 4.40 -8.70
C LEU A 137 19.95 4.31 -7.22
N LEU A 138 20.55 5.17 -6.39
CA LEU A 138 20.28 5.19 -4.95
C LEU A 138 18.80 5.46 -4.66
N PHE A 139 18.20 6.42 -5.37
CA PHE A 139 16.78 6.72 -5.26
C PHE A 139 15.91 5.50 -5.61
N LEU A 140 16.20 4.80 -6.72
CA LEU A 140 15.48 3.59 -7.11
C LEU A 140 15.59 2.48 -6.05
N ILE A 141 16.79 2.25 -5.51
CA ILE A 141 17.02 1.27 -4.44
C ILE A 141 16.19 1.62 -3.20
N VAL A 142 16.26 2.87 -2.74
CA VAL A 142 15.49 3.33 -1.57
C VAL A 142 13.99 3.23 -1.84
N PHE A 143 13.53 3.59 -3.04
CA PHE A 143 12.13 3.53 -3.43
C PHE A 143 11.60 2.09 -3.40
N LEU A 144 12.34 1.14 -4.00
CA LEU A 144 11.99 -0.28 -4.01
C LEU A 144 11.98 -0.86 -2.60
N PHE A 145 12.99 -0.53 -1.79
CA PHE A 145 13.05 -0.95 -0.38
C PHE A 145 11.85 -0.44 0.42
N ARG A 146 11.51 0.85 0.29
CA ARG A 146 10.35 1.46 0.96
C ARG A 146 9.03 0.85 0.49
N THR A 147 8.90 0.55 -0.80
CA THR A 147 7.74 -0.15 -1.37
C THR A 147 7.59 -1.54 -0.77
N ASN A 148 8.66 -2.33 -0.74
CA ASN A 148 8.64 -3.68 -0.16
C ASN A 148 8.29 -3.65 1.33
N ARG A 149 8.81 -2.69 2.08
CA ARG A 149 8.47 -2.49 3.49
C ARG A 149 6.98 -2.20 3.70
N GLU A 150 6.38 -1.34 2.86
CA GLU A 150 4.93 -1.08 2.94
C GLU A 150 4.09 -2.30 2.57
N ILE A 151 4.52 -3.08 1.57
CA ILE A 151 3.87 -4.35 1.20
C ILE A 151 3.88 -5.31 2.39
N ASN A 152 5.04 -5.53 3.01
CA ASN A 152 5.18 -6.47 4.13
C ASN A 152 4.37 -6.04 5.36
N LYS A 153 4.35 -4.73 5.68
CA LYS A 153 3.50 -4.20 6.76
C LYS A 153 2.02 -4.44 6.49
N THR A 154 1.59 -4.18 5.25
CA THR A 154 0.19 -4.32 4.87
C THR A 154 -0.24 -5.79 4.88
N LYS A 155 0.64 -6.69 4.45
CA LYS A 155 0.45 -8.14 4.62
C LYS A 155 0.29 -8.51 6.10
N GLY A 156 1.19 -8.04 6.97
CA GLY A 156 1.11 -8.32 8.41
C GLY A 156 -0.19 -7.81 9.05
N LEU A 157 -0.73 -6.67 8.60
CA LEU A 157 -2.03 -6.17 9.07
C LEU A 157 -3.21 -7.02 8.58
N ILE A 158 -3.16 -7.53 7.35
CA ILE A 158 -4.17 -8.47 6.83
C ILE A 158 -4.13 -9.77 7.65
N ASP A 159 -2.93 -10.32 7.86
CA ASP A 159 -2.77 -11.55 8.64
C ASP A 159 -3.27 -11.35 10.09
N LYS A 160 -2.97 -10.19 10.70
CA LYS A 160 -3.48 -9.82 12.01
C LYS A 160 -5.01 -9.71 12.04
N ALA A 161 -5.61 -9.05 11.04
CA ALA A 161 -7.07 -8.91 10.93
C ALA A 161 -7.75 -10.29 10.86
N ILE A 162 -7.19 -11.20 10.04
CA ILE A 162 -7.65 -12.59 9.91
C ILE A 162 -7.56 -13.33 11.26
N GLN A 163 -6.42 -13.23 11.96
CA GLN A 163 -6.19 -13.91 13.25
C GLN A 163 -7.16 -13.46 14.36
N ILE A 164 -7.44 -12.15 14.44
CA ILE A 164 -8.40 -11.63 15.43
C ILE A 164 -9.78 -12.20 15.13
N THR A 165 -10.23 -12.09 13.87
CA THR A 165 -11.55 -12.59 13.46
C THR A 165 -11.69 -14.11 13.64
N SER A 166 -10.64 -14.89 13.45
CA SER A 166 -10.67 -16.34 13.75
C SER A 166 -10.78 -16.63 15.24
N SER A 167 -10.12 -15.84 16.10
CA SER A 167 -10.18 -16.01 17.55
C SER A 167 -11.58 -15.72 18.10
N ASP A 168 -12.23 -14.67 17.59
CA ASP A 168 -13.59 -14.30 17.97
C ASP A 168 -14.62 -15.37 17.53
N ALA A 169 -14.38 -16.04 16.40
CA ALA A 169 -15.24 -17.10 15.90
C ALA A 169 -15.17 -18.40 16.73
N HIS A 170 -14.10 -18.62 17.50
CA HIS A 170 -13.96 -19.78 18.39
C HIS A 170 -14.56 -19.57 19.79
N GLN A 171 -14.96 -18.34 20.12
CA GLN A 171 -15.58 -17.99 21.41
C GLN A 171 -17.12 -17.94 21.35
N GLN A 172 -17.71 -18.15 20.17
CA GLN A 172 -19.15 -18.20 19.92
C GLN A 172 -19.62 -19.64 19.68
#